data_AF-A0A2K8X2R3-F1
#
_entry.id   AF-A0A2K8X2R3-F1
#
_cell.length_a   1.000
_cell.length_b   1.000
_cell.length_c   1.000
_cell.angle_alpha   90.00
_cell.angle_beta   90.00
_cell.angle_gamma   90.00
#
_symmetry.space_group_name_H-M   'P 1'
#
loop_
_entity.id
_entity.type
_entity.pdbx_description
1 polymer ?
#
loop_
_entity_poly.entity_id
_entity_poly.type
_entity_poly.pdbx_seq_one_letter_code
_entity_poly.pdbx_strand_id
1 'polypeptide(L)'
;MKNTLIKGALISALIVIVISFISCSSDDNTSATDTDTDTDSQVVTVDATYFTTDSGSVTITTVPCTLSDGTITDCYQIVTSSVPSDHAMGPWCPDNISDTADNGGIWLEGGTVYDVDGAFIENLATFYNDDNWMMYDANGDVYITATEDDCINAANPNVGEEYANFCVECLPSYIADLTQTWLIPITPVLQDEAVLFATAGGAGGPGGEPVDEVPSTRGLALNGIEFSAPAPTDNILAAYTLAPFDDAGGHINVNQGYHYHAATGFSTKIVQDDGHSALIGYALDGHGIFELEDEAGNLPSDLDELRGHTDDTRGYHYHVDEAGNNNFINGLKGAYAVSE
;
A
#
# COMPACT_ATOMS: atom_id res chain seq x y z
N MET A 1 -40.17 -49.12 -61.89
CA MET A 1 -41.23 -49.38 -60.89
C MET A 1 -41.04 -48.41 -59.74
N LYS A 2 -42.06 -47.56 -59.52
CA LYS A 2 -42.57 -47.01 -58.24
C LYS A 2 -41.60 -46.13 -57.41
N ASN A 3 -41.95 -44.92 -56.96
CA ASN A 3 -43.23 -44.24 -56.88
C ASN A 3 -43.03 -42.71 -56.85
N THR A 4 -43.85 -42.04 -57.65
CA THR A 4 -44.29 -40.65 -57.52
C THR A 4 -45.10 -40.47 -56.24
N LEU A 5 -45.08 -39.27 -55.63
CA LEU A 5 -46.27 -38.66 -55.02
C LEU A 5 -46.08 -37.16 -54.77
N ILE A 6 -46.92 -36.39 -55.47
CA ILE A 6 -47.14 -34.96 -55.41
C ILE A 6 -48.32 -34.68 -54.46
N LYS A 7 -48.23 -33.62 -53.64
CA LYS A 7 -49.33 -32.79 -53.10
C LYS A 7 -48.72 -31.38 -52.97
N GLY A 8 -49.12 -30.30 -53.66
CA GLY A 8 -50.47 -29.73 -53.84
C GLY A 8 -50.96 -29.22 -52.47
N ALA A 9 -51.28 -27.97 -52.19
CA ALA A 9 -51.37 -26.69 -52.88
C ALA A 9 -51.70 -25.64 -51.79
N LEU A 10 -51.36 -24.35 -51.93
CA LEU A 10 -52.24 -23.21 -51.62
C LEU A 10 -51.50 -21.89 -51.82
N ILE A 11 -51.89 -21.23 -52.91
CA ILE A 11 -51.60 -19.86 -53.26
C ILE A 11 -52.60 -19.00 -52.49
N SER A 12 -52.13 -17.97 -51.78
CA SER A 12 -52.96 -16.81 -51.45
C SER A 12 -52.17 -15.57 -51.80
N ALA A 13 -52.59 -14.94 -52.89
CA ALA A 13 -52.16 -13.63 -53.36
C ALA A 13 -53.02 -12.56 -52.68
N LEU A 14 -52.43 -11.42 -52.30
CA LEU A 14 -53.00 -10.09 -52.59
C LEU A 14 -51.98 -9.00 -52.22
N ILE A 15 -51.29 -8.44 -53.23
CA ILE A 15 -51.54 -7.15 -53.90
C ILE A 15 -50.79 -5.99 -53.21
N VAL A 16 -49.66 -5.70 -53.86
CA VAL A 16 -48.98 -4.41 -54.00
C VAL A 16 -49.94 -3.39 -54.62
N ILE A 17 -49.94 -2.14 -54.15
CA ILE A 17 -50.20 -0.95 -55.00
C ILE A 17 -49.39 0.23 -54.44
N VAL A 18 -48.29 0.62 -55.13
CA VAL A 18 -48.12 1.78 -56.05
C VAL A 18 -48.11 3.11 -55.27
N ILE A 19 -47.15 4.05 -55.34
CA ILE A 19 -46.75 4.97 -56.44
C ILE A 19 -45.54 5.77 -55.87
N SER A 20 -44.33 5.74 -56.44
CA SER A 20 -43.81 6.42 -57.65
C SER A 20 -43.26 7.85 -57.41
N PHE A 21 -42.05 8.06 -57.97
CA PHE A 21 -41.36 9.31 -58.36
C PHE A 21 -40.40 10.03 -57.40
N ILE A 22 -39.10 9.79 -57.65
CA ILE A 22 -38.01 10.73 -58.00
C ILE A 22 -37.99 12.11 -57.30
N SER A 23 -36.92 12.37 -56.54
CA SER A 23 -36.05 13.56 -56.71
C SER A 23 -34.78 13.44 -55.86
N CYS A 24 -33.63 13.79 -56.43
CA CYS A 24 -32.36 13.93 -55.71
C CYS A 24 -32.33 15.25 -54.91
N SER A 25 -31.76 15.23 -53.71
CA SER A 25 -31.03 16.34 -53.08
C SER A 25 -30.12 15.77 -51.99
N SER A 26 -28.90 16.29 -51.91
CA SER A 26 -27.81 15.86 -51.03
C SER A 26 -28.05 16.15 -49.54
N ASP A 27 -27.20 15.48 -48.73
CA ASP A 27 -26.83 15.72 -47.32
C ASP A 27 -27.82 15.28 -46.21
N ASP A 28 -27.49 14.18 -45.51
CA ASP A 28 -27.17 14.18 -44.07
C ASP A 28 -27.01 12.75 -43.49
N ASN A 29 -25.84 12.54 -42.86
CA ASN A 29 -25.56 11.95 -41.54
C ASN A 29 -26.25 10.67 -41.02
N THR A 30 -25.48 9.90 -40.23
CA THR A 30 -25.83 8.82 -39.27
C THR A 30 -26.09 7.41 -39.85
N SER A 31 -25.58 6.29 -39.33
CA SER A 31 -24.92 6.00 -38.04
C SER A 31 -23.83 4.95 -38.23
N ALA A 32 -22.61 5.25 -37.79
CA ALA A 32 -21.70 4.24 -37.31
C ALA A 32 -22.23 3.79 -35.95
N THR A 33 -22.34 2.48 -35.75
CA THR A 33 -22.63 1.90 -34.45
C THR A 33 -21.35 2.00 -33.63
N ASP A 34 -21.17 3.12 -32.93
CA ASP A 34 -20.23 3.21 -31.82
C ASP A 34 -20.84 2.44 -30.65
N THR A 35 -20.30 1.25 -30.37
CA THR A 35 -20.36 0.68 -29.03
C THR A 35 -19.34 1.43 -28.19
N ASP A 36 -19.72 2.63 -27.78
CA ASP A 36 -19.08 3.36 -26.71
C ASP A 36 -19.56 2.73 -25.40
N THR A 37 -18.82 1.72 -24.92
CA THR A 37 -18.87 1.35 -23.51
C THR A 37 -17.92 2.28 -22.77
N ASP A 38 -18.32 3.53 -22.64
CA ASP A 38 -17.79 4.45 -21.65
C ASP A 38 -18.23 3.94 -20.28
N THR A 39 -17.45 3.02 -19.72
CA THR A 39 -17.50 2.76 -18.28
C THR A 39 -16.86 3.96 -17.61
N ASP A 40 -17.66 5.01 -17.42
CA ASP A 40 -17.38 6.13 -16.52
C ASP A 40 -17.16 5.52 -15.13
N SER A 41 -15.93 5.11 -14.89
CA SER A 41 -15.53 4.38 -13.69
C SER A 41 -15.65 5.39 -12.56
N GLN A 42 -16.51 5.10 -11.59
CA GLN A 42 -16.73 6.00 -10.46
C GLN A 42 -15.36 6.34 -9.83
N VAL A 43 -15.08 7.62 -9.67
CA VAL A 43 -13.90 8.09 -8.94
C VAL A 43 -14.38 8.66 -7.61
N VAL A 44 -13.87 8.11 -6.51
CA VAL A 44 -14.16 8.59 -5.16
C VAL A 44 -13.05 9.53 -4.71
N THR A 45 -13.44 10.73 -4.26
CA THR A 45 -12.50 11.73 -3.75
C THR A 45 -11.96 11.35 -2.37
N VAL A 46 -10.74 11.76 -2.07
CA VAL A 46 -10.16 11.64 -0.72
C VAL A 46 -11.03 12.43 0.27
N ASP A 47 -11.46 11.79 1.37
CA ASP A 47 -12.20 12.45 2.44
C ASP A 47 -11.24 12.84 3.56
N ALA A 48 -10.87 14.13 3.60
CA ALA A 48 -9.98 14.66 4.63
C ALA A 48 -10.51 14.49 6.06
N THR A 49 -11.82 14.26 6.25
CA THR A 49 -12.41 14.08 7.58
C THR A 49 -12.11 12.72 8.20
N TYR A 50 -11.62 11.76 7.42
CA TYR A 50 -11.20 10.45 7.92
C TYR A 50 -9.83 10.46 8.61
N PHE A 51 -9.02 11.50 8.39
CA PHE A 51 -7.73 11.62 9.05
C PHE A 51 -7.86 12.07 10.52
N THR A 52 -7.03 11.51 11.41
CA THR A 52 -7.05 11.84 12.84
C THR A 52 -6.38 13.19 13.12
N THR A 53 -7.15 14.27 13.04
CA THR A 53 -6.63 15.64 13.23
C THR A 53 -6.78 16.16 14.66
N ASP A 54 -7.58 15.49 15.51
CA ASP A 54 -7.92 15.94 16.87
C ASP A 54 -6.70 16.08 17.81
N SER A 55 -5.67 15.25 17.62
CA SER A 55 -4.44 15.32 18.42
C SER A 55 -3.51 16.47 18.01
N GLY A 56 -3.72 17.05 16.82
CA GLY A 56 -2.78 17.95 16.17
C GLY A 56 -1.58 17.25 15.52
N SER A 57 -1.48 15.91 15.60
CA SER A 57 -0.43 15.13 14.93
C SER A 57 -0.56 15.17 13.41
N VAL A 58 -1.76 15.43 12.89
CA VAL A 58 -2.05 15.57 11.46
C VAL A 58 -2.71 16.92 11.22
N THR A 59 -2.20 17.67 10.25
CA THR A 59 -2.82 18.89 9.75
C THR A 59 -2.99 18.81 8.24
N ILE A 60 -4.14 19.27 7.74
CA ILE A 60 -4.49 19.16 6.33
C ILE A 60 -4.84 20.55 5.80
N THR A 61 -4.24 20.89 4.67
CA THR A 61 -4.60 22.09 3.90
C THR A 61 -4.79 21.73 2.43
N THR A 62 -5.52 22.55 1.69
CA THR A 62 -5.65 22.39 0.24
C THR A 62 -4.69 23.32 -0.47
N VAL A 63 -3.90 22.77 -1.39
CA VAL A 63 -2.93 23.50 -2.20
C VAL A 63 -3.05 23.08 -3.67
N PRO A 64 -2.77 23.97 -4.63
CA PRO A 64 -2.61 23.54 -6.02
C PRO A 64 -1.39 22.63 -6.15
N CYS A 65 -1.48 21.62 -7.01
CA CYS A 65 -0.40 20.67 -7.30
C CYS A 65 -0.42 20.28 -8.79
N THR A 66 0.73 19.79 -9.27
CA THR A 66 0.86 19.15 -10.58
C THR A 66 1.01 17.65 -10.38
N LEU A 67 0.26 16.85 -11.13
CA LEU A 67 0.36 15.39 -11.10
C LEU A 67 1.37 14.87 -12.11
N SER A 68 1.74 13.61 -12.00
CA SER A 68 2.71 12.91 -12.86
C SER A 68 2.35 12.91 -14.35
N ASP A 69 1.07 13.09 -14.70
CA ASP A 69 0.59 13.22 -16.09
C ASP A 69 0.52 14.68 -16.59
N GLY A 70 0.94 15.64 -15.76
CA GLY A 70 0.89 17.07 -16.04
C GLY A 70 -0.45 17.73 -15.69
N THR A 71 -1.42 17.00 -15.17
CA THR A 71 -2.69 17.55 -14.68
C THR A 71 -2.43 18.53 -13.54
N ILE A 72 -3.00 19.73 -13.63
CA ILE A 72 -3.00 20.71 -12.53
C ILE A 72 -4.33 20.60 -11.79
N THR A 73 -4.28 20.29 -10.51
CA THR A 73 -5.46 20.07 -9.65
C THR A 73 -5.22 20.60 -8.24
N ASP A 74 -6.20 20.40 -7.36
CA ASP A 74 -6.04 20.63 -5.92
C ASP A 74 -5.64 19.32 -5.23
N CYS A 75 -4.60 19.40 -4.40
CA CYS A 75 -4.15 18.33 -3.51
C CYS A 75 -4.40 18.70 -2.06
N TYR A 76 -4.56 17.68 -1.22
CA TYR A 76 -4.33 17.82 0.21
C TYR A 76 -2.83 17.82 0.49
N GLN A 77 -2.34 18.90 1.11
CA GLN A 77 -1.06 18.91 1.80
C GLN A 77 -1.29 18.45 3.23
N ILE A 78 -0.75 17.29 3.56
CA ILE A 78 -0.90 16.63 4.86
C ILE A 78 0.44 16.71 5.58
N VAL A 79 0.48 17.47 6.68
CA VAL A 79 1.67 17.57 7.55
C VAL A 79 1.44 16.72 8.79
N THR A 80 2.37 15.81 9.07
CA THR A 80 2.32 14.83 10.16
C THR A 80 3.51 14.98 11.10
N SER A 81 3.33 14.76 12.41
CA SER A 81 4.39 14.77 13.42
C SER A 81 5.12 13.43 13.57
N SER A 82 4.91 12.48 12.65
CA SER A 82 5.49 11.11 12.70
C SER A 82 5.22 10.35 14.01
N VAL A 83 4.17 10.74 14.74
CA VAL A 83 3.76 10.14 16.01
C VAL A 83 2.27 9.84 15.92
N PRO A 84 1.88 8.56 15.89
CA PRO A 84 0.48 8.19 15.80
C PRO A 84 -0.26 8.54 17.09
N SER A 85 -1.57 8.83 16.97
CA SER A 85 -2.42 9.20 18.11
C SER A 85 -3.30 8.06 18.63
N ASP A 86 -3.36 6.95 17.90
CA ASP A 86 -4.31 5.84 18.07
C ASP A 86 -3.68 4.56 18.67
N HIS A 87 -2.36 4.48 18.74
CA HIS A 87 -1.62 3.40 19.40
C HIS A 87 -0.28 3.94 19.95
N ALA A 88 0.32 3.18 20.86
CA ALA A 88 1.68 3.43 21.31
C ALA A 88 2.68 2.87 20.30
N MET A 89 3.82 3.54 20.12
CA MET A 89 4.95 3.00 19.36
C MET A 89 5.76 2.06 20.25
N GLY A 90 6.19 0.94 19.69
CA GLY A 90 6.91 -0.10 20.42
C GLY A 90 5.98 -0.93 21.33
N PRO A 91 6.53 -1.95 22.02
CA PRO A 91 7.95 -2.32 22.05
C PRO A 91 8.46 -2.93 20.74
N TRP A 92 9.79 -2.97 20.56
CA TRP A 92 10.45 -3.58 19.39
C TRP A 92 11.37 -4.73 19.79
N CYS A 93 12.31 -4.47 20.70
CA CYS A 93 13.28 -5.45 21.18
C CYS A 93 12.92 -5.93 22.59
N PRO A 94 12.85 -7.25 22.85
CA PRO A 94 12.76 -7.76 24.21
C PRO A 94 14.08 -7.50 24.96
N ASP A 95 14.01 -7.22 26.26
CA ASP A 95 15.20 -6.92 27.08
C ASP A 95 16.00 -8.19 27.41
N ASN A 96 15.33 -9.34 27.49
CA ASN A 96 15.94 -10.62 27.87
C ASN A 96 15.33 -11.82 27.12
N ILE A 97 16.10 -12.89 26.94
CA ILE A 97 15.63 -14.13 26.28
C ILE A 97 14.49 -14.87 27.03
N SER A 98 14.17 -14.44 28.25
CA SER A 98 13.01 -14.94 29.00
C SER A 98 11.73 -14.13 28.79
N ASP A 99 11.81 -13.01 28.07
CA ASP A 99 10.68 -12.14 27.80
C ASP A 99 9.72 -12.75 26.77
N THR A 100 8.46 -12.31 26.82
CA THR A 100 7.38 -12.82 25.98
C THR A 100 7.07 -11.86 24.83
N ALA A 101 6.16 -12.25 23.93
CA ALA A 101 5.72 -11.41 22.82
C ALA A 101 5.27 -10.00 23.28
N ASP A 102 4.65 -9.86 24.46
CA ASP A 102 4.24 -8.55 25.02
C ASP A 102 5.41 -7.57 25.26
N ASN A 103 6.66 -8.03 25.22
CA ASN A 103 7.86 -7.25 25.48
C ASN A 103 8.67 -6.92 24.21
N GLY A 104 8.33 -7.49 23.07
CA GLY A 104 8.96 -7.24 21.79
C GLY A 104 7.92 -6.90 20.73
N GLY A 105 8.39 -6.68 19.51
CA GLY A 105 7.50 -6.47 18.37
C GLY A 105 7.43 -7.70 17.48
N ILE A 106 7.40 -7.48 16.17
CA ILE A 106 7.31 -8.49 15.14
C ILE A 106 8.47 -8.42 14.14
N TRP A 107 8.76 -9.55 13.51
CA TRP A 107 9.68 -9.66 12.38
C TRP A 107 8.99 -10.32 11.19
N LEU A 108 9.25 -9.81 9.99
CA LEU A 108 8.62 -10.26 8.75
C LEU A 108 9.66 -11.07 7.96
N GLU A 109 9.42 -12.37 7.80
CA GLU A 109 10.35 -13.25 7.10
C GLU A 109 9.60 -14.31 6.30
N GLY A 110 9.94 -14.42 5.01
CA GLY A 110 9.41 -15.47 4.13
C GLY A 110 7.87 -15.50 4.01
N GLY A 111 7.21 -14.34 4.08
CA GLY A 111 5.75 -14.25 4.04
C GLY A 111 5.06 -14.50 5.38
N THR A 112 5.82 -14.65 6.48
CA THR A 112 5.30 -14.95 7.81
C THR A 112 5.66 -13.83 8.79
N VAL A 113 4.74 -13.55 9.71
CA VAL A 113 4.96 -12.67 10.87
C VAL A 113 5.39 -13.53 12.05
N TYR A 114 6.51 -13.17 12.68
CA TYR A 114 7.04 -13.82 13.88
C TYR A 114 7.06 -12.82 15.03
N ASP A 115 6.59 -13.23 16.21
CA ASP A 115 6.78 -12.45 17.43
C ASP A 115 8.29 -12.45 17.77
N VAL A 116 8.86 -11.27 17.98
CA VAL A 116 10.24 -11.09 18.45
C VAL A 116 10.24 -11.16 19.97
N ASP A 117 9.95 -12.34 20.50
CA ASP A 117 10.08 -12.62 21.92
C ASP A 117 11.50 -13.12 22.27
N GLY A 118 11.74 -13.34 23.56
CA GLY A 118 13.03 -13.82 24.03
C GLY A 118 13.41 -15.19 23.45
N ALA A 119 12.43 -16.07 23.21
CA ALA A 119 12.65 -17.39 22.64
C ALA A 119 13.01 -17.32 21.14
N PHE A 120 12.43 -16.38 20.39
CA PHE A 120 12.82 -16.08 19.02
C PHE A 120 14.28 -15.62 18.96
N ILE A 121 14.66 -14.65 19.80
CA ILE A 121 16.04 -14.16 19.91
C ILE A 121 17.03 -15.28 20.26
N GLU A 122 16.70 -16.13 21.24
CA GLU A 122 17.54 -17.28 21.62
C GLU A 122 17.73 -18.26 20.44
N ASN A 123 16.72 -18.40 19.58
CA ASN A 123 16.67 -19.39 18.51
C ASN A 123 17.14 -18.90 17.14
N LEU A 124 17.57 -17.63 16.99
CA LEU A 124 17.99 -17.04 15.71
C LEU A 124 19.03 -17.87 14.93
N ALA A 125 20.02 -18.42 15.63
CA ALA A 125 21.04 -19.27 15.01
C ALA A 125 20.46 -20.53 14.36
N THR A 126 19.46 -21.16 15.00
CA THR A 126 18.74 -22.30 14.43
C THR A 126 17.82 -21.87 13.30
N PHE A 127 17.12 -20.74 13.49
CA PHE A 127 16.16 -20.20 12.54
C PHE A 127 16.82 -19.89 11.18
N TYR A 128 17.98 -19.22 11.20
CA TYR A 128 18.75 -18.91 10.00
C TYR A 128 19.81 -19.97 9.63
N ASN A 129 19.97 -21.02 10.44
CA ASN A 129 21.00 -22.04 10.28
C ASN A 129 22.42 -21.42 10.17
N ASP A 130 22.72 -20.52 11.09
CA ASP A 130 24.00 -19.80 11.17
C ASP A 130 24.37 -19.47 12.64
N ASP A 131 25.43 -20.12 13.14
CA ASP A 131 25.91 -19.98 14.52
C ASP A 131 26.50 -18.59 14.84
N ASN A 132 26.64 -17.69 13.86
CA ASN A 132 27.09 -16.33 14.09
C ASN A 132 26.04 -15.45 14.78
N TRP A 133 24.76 -15.84 14.75
CA TRP A 133 23.69 -15.16 15.47
C TRP A 133 23.80 -15.42 16.98
N MET A 134 24.15 -14.38 17.73
CA MET A 134 24.29 -14.41 19.19
C MET A 134 23.95 -13.03 19.76
N MET A 135 22.66 -12.68 19.78
CA MET A 135 22.17 -11.34 20.13
C MET A 135 21.95 -11.10 21.63
N TYR A 136 22.49 -11.97 22.48
CA TYR A 136 22.32 -11.87 23.93
C TYR A 136 23.61 -12.26 24.67
N ASP A 137 23.71 -11.82 25.93
CA ASP A 137 24.85 -12.07 26.80
C ASP A 137 24.72 -13.35 27.64
N ALA A 138 25.71 -13.64 28.49
CA ALA A 138 25.69 -14.85 29.32
C ALA A 138 24.58 -14.88 30.39
N ASN A 139 23.94 -13.75 30.69
CA ASN A 139 22.78 -13.63 31.57
C ASN A 139 21.46 -13.71 30.80
N GLY A 140 21.51 -13.74 29.47
CA GLY A 140 20.35 -13.71 28.60
C GLY A 140 19.86 -12.30 28.25
N ASP A 141 20.61 -11.26 28.63
CA ASP A 141 20.25 -9.87 28.32
C ASP A 141 20.52 -9.61 26.84
N VAL A 142 19.53 -9.08 26.11
CA VAL A 142 19.61 -8.83 24.67
C VAL A 142 20.47 -7.58 24.41
N TYR A 143 21.32 -7.62 23.38
CA TYR A 143 22.08 -6.46 22.96
C TYR A 143 21.17 -5.50 22.19
N ILE A 144 20.72 -4.44 22.86
CA ILE A 144 19.85 -3.40 22.29
C ILE A 144 20.64 -2.11 22.10
N THR A 145 20.38 -1.37 21.02
CA THR A 145 20.96 -0.03 20.81
C THR A 145 20.52 0.94 21.92
N ALA A 146 21.47 1.64 22.54
CA ALA A 146 21.20 2.41 23.76
C ALA A 146 21.04 3.92 23.55
N THR A 147 21.53 4.45 22.42
CA THR A 147 21.55 5.89 22.13
C THR A 147 21.03 6.17 20.72
N GLU A 148 20.71 7.44 20.46
CA GLU A 148 20.33 7.90 19.11
C GLU A 148 21.43 7.60 18.08
N ASP A 149 22.69 7.87 18.43
CA ASP A 149 23.84 7.55 17.58
C ASP A 149 23.95 6.04 17.33
N ASP A 150 23.71 5.20 18.33
CA ASP A 150 23.74 3.74 18.16
C ASP A 150 22.65 3.26 17.20
N CYS A 151 21.43 3.77 17.34
CA CYS A 151 20.36 3.41 16.40
C CYS A 151 20.70 3.88 14.98
N ILE A 152 21.18 5.12 14.80
CA ILE A 152 21.59 5.64 13.48
C ILE A 152 22.69 4.78 12.85
N ASN A 153 23.66 4.36 13.65
CA ASN A 153 24.79 3.58 13.16
C ASN A 153 24.47 2.10 12.95
N ALA A 154 23.47 1.55 13.64
CA ALA A 154 23.00 0.18 13.46
C ALA A 154 21.92 0.04 12.38
N ALA A 155 21.18 1.12 12.08
CA ALA A 155 20.10 1.17 11.09
C ALA A 155 20.49 1.80 9.74
N ASN A 156 21.79 1.89 9.41
CA ASN A 156 22.26 2.42 8.12
C ASN A 156 22.75 1.29 7.17
N PRO A 157 22.78 1.52 5.84
CA PRO A 157 23.18 0.48 4.88
C PRO A 157 24.61 -0.06 5.03
N ASN A 158 25.50 0.63 5.75
CA ASN A 158 26.89 0.25 5.99
C ASN A 158 27.13 0.07 7.50
N VAL A 159 26.37 -0.83 8.12
CA VAL A 159 26.45 -1.13 9.55
C VAL A 159 27.88 -1.50 9.95
N GLY A 160 28.39 -0.87 11.01
CA GLY A 160 29.71 -1.17 11.58
C GLY A 160 29.74 -2.55 12.26
N GLU A 161 30.89 -3.22 12.24
CA GLU A 161 31.07 -4.55 12.87
C GLU A 161 30.74 -4.54 14.37
N GLU A 162 30.86 -3.38 15.04
CA GLU A 162 30.52 -3.20 16.44
C GLU A 162 29.03 -3.34 16.76
N TYR A 163 28.16 -3.20 15.75
CA TYR A 163 26.70 -3.35 15.88
C TYR A 163 26.21 -4.73 15.39
N ALA A 164 27.10 -5.61 14.95
CA ALA A 164 26.72 -6.99 14.66
C ALA A 164 26.14 -7.65 15.93
N ASN A 165 25.07 -8.43 15.75
CA ASN A 165 24.27 -9.05 16.80
C ASN A 165 23.50 -8.09 17.70
N PHE A 166 23.21 -6.86 17.27
CA PHE A 166 22.29 -5.97 17.97
C PHE A 166 20.84 -6.09 17.47
N CYS A 167 19.91 -6.16 18.41
CA CYS A 167 18.52 -5.78 18.18
C CYS A 167 18.45 -4.25 18.13
N VAL A 168 18.04 -3.71 17.00
CA VAL A 168 18.08 -2.29 16.69
C VAL A 168 16.75 -1.66 17.05
N GLU A 169 16.80 -0.69 17.95
CA GLU A 169 15.67 0.08 18.43
C GLU A 169 16.00 1.58 18.41
N CYS A 170 15.12 2.35 17.78
CA CYS A 170 15.11 3.80 17.86
C CYS A 170 13.96 4.23 18.77
N LEU A 171 14.20 5.20 19.65
CA LEU A 171 13.18 5.64 20.61
C LEU A 171 12.33 6.79 20.07
N PRO A 172 11.04 6.89 20.48
CA PRO A 172 10.16 8.00 20.13
C PRO A 172 10.74 9.39 20.40
N SER A 173 11.57 9.52 21.44
CA SER A 173 12.21 10.79 21.79
C SER A 173 13.14 11.35 20.71
N TYR A 174 13.66 10.50 19.81
CA TYR A 174 14.59 10.90 18.76
C TYR A 174 13.89 11.60 17.58
N ILE A 175 12.58 11.46 17.46
CA ILE A 175 11.78 12.03 16.37
C ILE A 175 10.71 13.02 16.86
N ALA A 176 10.77 13.44 18.12
CA ALA A 176 9.71 14.26 18.74
C ALA A 176 9.46 15.62 18.03
N ASP A 177 10.47 16.15 17.34
CA ASP A 177 10.41 17.41 16.58
C ASP A 177 10.34 17.19 15.06
N LEU A 178 10.25 15.94 14.59
CA LEU A 178 10.24 15.61 13.16
C LEU A 178 8.84 15.83 12.58
N THR A 179 8.78 16.40 11.39
CA THR A 179 7.54 16.53 10.62
C THR A 179 7.74 16.06 9.19
N GLN A 180 6.75 15.37 8.65
CA GLN A 180 6.71 14.96 7.24
C GLN A 180 5.57 15.67 6.54
N THR A 181 5.72 15.93 5.25
CA THR A 181 4.70 16.57 4.42
C THR A 181 4.42 15.71 3.20
N TRP A 182 3.14 15.40 2.99
CA TRP A 182 2.66 14.58 1.88
C TRP A 182 1.70 15.38 1.01
N LEU A 183 1.67 15.06 -0.29
CA LEU A 183 0.68 15.57 -1.24
C LEU A 183 -0.13 14.39 -1.78
N ILE A 184 -1.46 14.48 -1.68
CA ILE A 184 -2.39 13.51 -2.25
C ILE A 184 -3.44 14.28 -3.06
N PRO A 185 -3.70 13.94 -4.35
CA PRO A 185 -4.75 14.60 -5.12
C PRO A 185 -6.12 14.40 -4.47
N ILE A 186 -6.92 15.46 -4.37
CA ILE A 186 -8.26 15.37 -3.76
C ILE A 186 -9.16 14.48 -4.61
N THR A 187 -9.07 14.59 -5.93
CA THR A 187 -9.78 13.75 -6.90
C THR A 187 -8.75 12.92 -7.65
N PRO A 188 -8.69 11.59 -7.44
CA PRO A 188 -7.79 10.70 -8.17
C PRO A 188 -7.98 10.80 -9.69
N VAL A 189 -6.90 10.61 -10.44
CA VAL A 189 -6.95 10.64 -11.91
C VAL A 189 -6.41 9.31 -12.44
N LEU A 190 -7.33 8.41 -12.82
CA LEU A 190 -6.98 7.10 -13.38
C LEU A 190 -6.06 7.23 -14.59
N GLN A 191 -5.06 6.36 -14.67
CA GLN A 191 -4.14 6.25 -15.79
C GLN A 191 -4.41 4.96 -16.58
N ASP A 192 -4.21 5.03 -17.89
CA ASP A 192 -4.27 3.84 -18.76
C ASP A 192 -3.18 2.83 -18.36
N GLU A 193 -1.96 3.35 -18.13
CA GLU A 193 -0.79 2.57 -17.71
C GLU A 193 -0.52 2.77 -16.22
N ALA A 194 -0.31 1.66 -15.51
CA ALA A 194 0.03 1.70 -14.10
C ALA A 194 1.51 2.03 -13.88
N VAL A 195 1.81 2.64 -12.74
CA VAL A 195 3.17 2.86 -12.26
C VAL A 195 3.50 1.79 -11.23
N LEU A 196 4.31 0.81 -11.62
CA LEU A 196 4.77 -0.21 -10.70
C LEU A 196 5.89 0.32 -9.80
N PHE A 197 5.83 -0.05 -8.53
CA PHE A 197 6.90 0.25 -7.60
C PHE A 197 8.10 -0.66 -7.84
N ALA A 198 9.30 -0.12 -7.62
CA ALA A 198 10.49 -0.95 -7.44
C ALA A 198 10.26 -1.86 -6.21
N THR A 199 10.27 -3.16 -6.41
CA THR A 199 10.24 -4.14 -5.32
C THR A 199 11.59 -4.12 -4.59
N ALA A 200 11.62 -4.44 -3.30
CA ALA A 200 12.89 -4.72 -2.62
C ALA A 200 13.68 -5.77 -3.43
N GLY A 201 14.92 -5.45 -3.80
CA GLY A 201 15.77 -6.27 -4.69
C GLY A 201 15.61 -6.06 -6.20
N GLY A 202 14.61 -5.30 -6.66
CA GLY A 202 14.42 -4.90 -8.05
C GLY A 202 14.80 -3.43 -8.27
N ALA A 203 16.04 -3.16 -8.71
CA ALA A 203 16.51 -1.83 -9.13
C ALA A 203 16.08 -0.66 -8.20
N GLY A 204 16.27 -0.82 -6.89
CA GLY A 204 16.05 0.25 -5.90
C GLY A 204 16.78 0.00 -4.58
N GLY A 205 17.70 -0.97 -4.54
CA GLY A 205 18.66 -1.06 -3.44
C GLY A 205 19.57 0.18 -3.42
N PRO A 206 20.33 0.41 -2.33
CA PRO A 206 21.30 1.49 -2.29
C PRO A 206 22.29 1.32 -3.47
N GLY A 207 22.13 2.11 -4.53
CA GLY A 207 22.90 2.01 -5.77
C GLY A 207 22.16 1.48 -7.02
N GLY A 208 20.84 1.27 -6.97
CA GLY A 208 20.03 1.17 -8.20
C GLY A 208 19.99 2.52 -8.92
N GLU A 209 20.14 2.52 -10.25
CA GLU A 209 19.93 3.74 -11.04
C GLU A 209 18.53 4.30 -10.74
N PRO A 210 18.41 5.59 -10.40
CA PRO A 210 17.12 6.16 -10.06
C PRO A 210 16.19 6.04 -11.27
N VAL A 211 15.07 5.33 -11.10
CA VAL A 211 13.87 5.62 -11.89
C VAL A 211 13.34 6.93 -11.34
N ASP A 212 13.84 8.04 -11.89
CA ASP A 212 13.86 9.40 -11.32
C ASP A 212 12.51 10.00 -10.85
N GLU A 213 11.37 9.29 -10.94
CA GLU A 213 10.05 9.89 -10.68
C GLU A 213 9.05 9.05 -9.88
N VAL A 214 9.33 7.78 -9.53
CA VAL A 214 8.35 6.95 -8.79
C VAL A 214 8.56 7.05 -7.28
N PRO A 215 7.56 7.49 -6.49
CA PRO A 215 7.67 7.57 -5.04
C PRO A 215 7.93 6.20 -4.40
N SER A 216 8.80 6.17 -3.39
CA SER A 216 8.97 4.97 -2.53
C SER A 216 7.81 4.79 -1.56
N THR A 217 7.18 5.88 -1.13
CA THR A 217 6.00 5.85 -0.26
C THR A 217 4.81 5.29 -1.01
N ARG A 218 4.10 4.34 -0.39
CA ARG A 218 2.94 3.66 -0.96
C ARG A 218 1.65 4.46 -0.72
N GLY A 219 1.58 5.11 0.43
CA GLY A 219 0.43 5.91 0.83
C GLY A 219 0.57 6.42 2.25
N LEU A 220 -0.55 6.93 2.77
CA LEU A 220 -0.64 7.48 4.11
C LEU A 220 -1.81 6.83 4.85
N ALA A 221 -1.53 6.29 6.04
CA ALA A 221 -2.56 5.83 6.96
C ALA A 221 -3.42 6.99 7.45
N LEU A 222 -4.65 6.71 7.89
CA LEU A 222 -5.56 7.75 8.41
C LEU A 222 -5.03 8.46 9.66
N ASN A 223 -4.11 7.85 10.40
CA ASN A 223 -3.42 8.48 11.51
C ASN A 223 -2.21 9.35 11.10
N GLY A 224 -1.97 9.49 9.79
CA GLY A 224 -0.88 10.29 9.24
C GLY A 224 0.49 9.62 9.23
N ILE A 225 0.56 8.31 9.48
CA ILE A 225 1.81 7.54 9.38
C ILE A 225 1.97 6.97 7.96
N GLU A 226 3.20 7.01 7.47
CA GLU A 226 3.56 6.55 6.14
C GLU A 226 3.38 5.03 5.99
N PHE A 227 2.76 4.59 4.89
CA PHE A 227 2.93 3.23 4.37
C PHE A 227 4.18 3.21 3.49
N SER A 228 5.28 2.70 4.04
CA SER A 228 6.58 2.79 3.39
C SER A 228 6.81 1.67 2.37
N ALA A 229 7.88 1.80 1.60
CA ALA A 229 8.40 0.72 0.79
C ALA A 229 8.84 -0.46 1.69
N PRO A 230 8.87 -1.70 1.16
CA PRO A 230 9.35 -2.85 1.91
C PRO A 230 10.68 -2.59 2.62
N ALA A 231 10.78 -2.96 3.89
CA ALA A 231 12.02 -2.89 4.63
C ALA A 231 13.10 -3.75 3.96
N PRO A 232 14.37 -3.30 3.90
CA PRO A 232 15.43 -4.06 3.26
C PRO A 232 15.95 -5.18 4.20
N THR A 233 15.10 -6.18 4.47
CA THR A 233 15.41 -7.29 5.41
C THR A 233 16.70 -8.01 5.04
N ASP A 234 16.96 -8.23 3.75
CA ASP A 234 18.23 -8.81 3.27
C ASP A 234 19.48 -8.02 3.75
N ASN A 235 19.42 -6.69 3.73
CA ASN A 235 20.54 -5.85 4.19
C ASN A 235 20.69 -5.89 5.71
N ILE A 236 19.58 -5.93 6.43
CA ILE A 236 19.55 -6.03 7.90
C ILE A 236 20.19 -7.36 8.34
N LEU A 237 19.73 -8.47 7.75
CA LEU A 237 20.25 -9.81 8.05
C LEU A 237 21.72 -9.98 7.62
N ALA A 238 22.15 -9.38 6.52
CA ALA A 238 23.55 -9.43 6.07
C ALA A 238 24.53 -8.74 7.04
N ALA A 239 24.05 -7.79 7.85
CA ALA A 239 24.81 -7.12 8.90
C ALA A 239 24.78 -7.85 10.26
N TYR A 240 24.07 -8.97 10.36
CA TYR A 240 23.72 -9.63 11.63
C TYR A 240 23.02 -8.69 12.61
N THR A 241 22.24 -7.73 12.11
CA THR A 241 21.32 -6.95 12.95
C THR A 241 19.90 -7.47 12.78
N LEU A 242 19.06 -7.15 13.75
CA LEU A 242 17.62 -7.37 13.68
C LEU A 242 16.98 -6.02 13.97
N ALA A 243 16.07 -5.54 13.15
CA ALA A 243 15.39 -4.26 13.35
C ALA A 243 13.87 -4.50 13.40
N PRO A 244 13.33 -5.04 14.51
CA PRO A 244 11.93 -5.41 14.59
C PRO A 244 11.01 -4.24 14.25
N PHE A 245 9.83 -4.58 13.73
CA PHE A 245 8.69 -3.68 13.74
C PHE A 245 7.96 -3.86 15.07
N ASP A 246 7.20 -2.88 15.54
CA ASP A 246 6.28 -3.10 16.65
C ASP A 246 5.04 -3.86 16.18
N ASP A 247 4.14 -4.20 17.11
CA ASP A 247 2.90 -4.92 16.79
C ASP A 247 1.98 -4.16 15.82
N ALA A 248 2.15 -2.84 15.71
CA ALA A 248 1.44 -2.02 14.72
C ALA A 248 2.07 -2.10 13.32
N GLY A 249 3.17 -2.84 13.16
CA GLY A 249 3.87 -3.06 11.90
C GLY A 249 4.81 -1.92 11.51
N GLY A 250 5.22 -1.08 12.47
CA GLY A 250 6.06 0.09 12.22
C GLY A 250 7.31 0.16 13.07
N HIS A 251 8.24 1.00 12.65
CA HIS A 251 9.48 1.29 13.39
C HIS A 251 9.97 2.70 13.09
N ILE A 252 10.99 3.14 13.84
CA ILE A 252 11.52 4.50 13.74
C ILE A 252 12.82 4.52 12.93
N ASN A 253 12.88 5.44 11.97
CA ASN A 253 14.14 5.96 11.43
C ASN A 253 14.22 7.46 11.75
N VAL A 254 15.34 7.94 12.28
CA VAL A 254 15.45 9.34 12.76
C VAL A 254 15.23 10.40 11.67
N ASN A 255 15.42 10.04 10.39
CA ASN A 255 15.24 10.96 9.26
C ASN A 255 13.85 10.85 8.62
N GLN A 256 13.18 9.71 8.76
CA GLN A 256 11.89 9.42 8.13
C GLN A 256 10.72 9.50 9.12
N GLY A 257 10.99 9.29 10.40
CA GLY A 257 10.00 9.18 11.46
C GLY A 257 9.59 7.73 11.72
N TYR A 258 8.54 7.57 12.52
CA TYR A 258 7.83 6.30 12.62
C TYR A 258 7.04 6.05 11.34
N HIS A 259 7.18 4.86 10.77
CA HIS A 259 6.55 4.48 9.50
C HIS A 259 6.25 2.98 9.49
N TYR A 260 5.22 2.59 8.74
CA TYR A 260 4.78 1.21 8.65
C TYR A 260 5.41 0.45 7.48
N HIS A 261 5.63 -0.84 7.69
CA HIS A 261 6.02 -1.85 6.70
C HIS A 261 4.97 -2.94 6.52
N ALA A 262 4.02 -3.04 7.46
CA ALA A 262 2.90 -3.96 7.40
C ALA A 262 1.64 -3.33 7.98
N ALA A 263 0.47 -3.77 7.50
CA ALA A 263 -0.81 -3.46 8.12
C ALA A 263 -1.23 -4.63 9.03
N THR A 264 -1.27 -4.39 10.35
CA THR A 264 -1.58 -5.42 11.37
C THR A 264 -2.91 -5.18 12.09
N GLY A 265 -3.67 -4.16 11.67
CA GLY A 265 -4.98 -3.83 12.22
C GLY A 265 -4.98 -2.86 13.41
N PHE A 266 -3.83 -2.25 13.74
CA PHE A 266 -3.71 -1.26 14.82
C PHE A 266 -4.12 0.17 14.41
N SER A 267 -3.96 0.53 13.15
CA SER A 267 -4.22 1.88 12.67
C SER A 267 -5.71 2.20 12.60
N THR A 268 -6.02 3.49 12.70
CA THR A 268 -7.38 4.03 12.53
C THR A 268 -7.99 3.55 11.22
N LYS A 269 -9.25 3.13 11.29
CA LYS A 269 -9.98 2.58 10.15
C LYS A 269 -11.43 3.04 10.07
N ILE A 270 -11.95 3.10 8.85
CA ILE A 270 -13.36 3.38 8.55
C ILE A 270 -14.03 2.09 8.09
N VAL A 271 -14.83 1.51 8.98
CA VAL A 271 -15.65 0.34 8.70
C VAL A 271 -16.66 0.66 7.59
N GLN A 272 -16.85 -0.26 6.66
CA GLN A 272 -17.75 -0.10 5.52
C GLN A 272 -19.12 -0.71 5.84
N ASP A 273 -20.19 0.01 5.52
CA ASP A 273 -21.57 -0.40 5.87
C ASP A 273 -22.07 -1.65 5.10
N ASP A 274 -21.40 -2.03 4.02
CA ASP A 274 -21.74 -3.17 3.16
C ASP A 274 -20.93 -4.44 3.45
N GLY A 275 -20.10 -4.42 4.51
CA GLY A 275 -19.27 -5.55 4.93
C GLY A 275 -17.95 -5.68 4.18
N HIS A 276 -17.62 -4.74 3.31
CA HIS A 276 -16.30 -4.66 2.68
C HIS A 276 -15.18 -4.43 3.72
N SER A 277 -13.94 -4.74 3.34
CA SER A 277 -12.74 -4.39 4.12
C SER A 277 -12.76 -2.93 4.53
N ALA A 278 -12.23 -2.60 5.71
CA ALA A 278 -12.21 -1.22 6.21
C ALA A 278 -11.18 -0.36 5.47
N LEU A 279 -11.49 0.91 5.25
CA LEU A 279 -10.53 1.89 4.70
C LEU A 279 -9.53 2.26 5.80
N ILE A 280 -8.23 2.16 5.53
CA ILE A 280 -7.15 2.44 6.49
C ILE A 280 -6.22 3.56 6.05
N GLY A 281 -6.36 4.06 4.83
CA GLY A 281 -5.57 5.17 4.32
C GLY A 281 -5.83 5.44 2.84
N TYR A 282 -4.98 6.27 2.26
CA TYR A 282 -5.01 6.62 0.84
C TYR A 282 -3.63 6.44 0.22
N ALA A 283 -3.58 5.89 -0.99
CA ALA A 283 -2.36 5.85 -1.79
C ALA A 283 -1.98 7.27 -2.25
N LEU A 284 -0.75 7.45 -2.73
CA LEU A 284 -0.28 8.76 -3.19
C LEU A 284 -1.01 9.31 -4.43
N ASP A 285 -1.69 8.45 -5.17
CA ASP A 285 -2.59 8.81 -6.27
C ASP A 285 -4.02 9.14 -5.81
N GLY A 286 -4.28 9.08 -4.50
CA GLY A 286 -5.55 9.41 -3.86
C GLY A 286 -6.59 8.29 -3.85
N HIS A 287 -6.31 7.12 -4.44
CA HIS A 287 -7.21 5.97 -4.32
C HIS A 287 -7.14 5.38 -2.90
N GLY A 288 -8.28 4.88 -2.40
CA GLY A 288 -8.36 4.31 -1.05
C GLY A 288 -7.52 3.04 -0.90
N ILE A 289 -6.90 2.88 0.27
CA ILE A 289 -6.21 1.66 0.70
C ILE A 289 -7.03 1.01 1.80
N PHE A 290 -7.43 -0.24 1.58
CA PHE A 290 -8.29 -1.02 2.47
C PHE A 290 -7.52 -2.16 3.14
N GLU A 291 -8.04 -2.64 4.27
CA GLU A 291 -7.58 -3.89 4.91
C GLU A 291 -7.64 -5.06 3.90
N LEU A 292 -6.81 -6.09 4.13
CA LEU A 292 -6.78 -7.25 3.25
C LEU A 292 -8.07 -8.07 3.35
N GLU A 293 -8.54 -8.33 4.56
CA GLU A 293 -9.74 -9.13 4.80
C GLU A 293 -11.00 -8.26 4.89
N ASP A 294 -12.13 -8.81 4.46
CA ASP A 294 -13.45 -8.21 4.68
C ASP A 294 -13.93 -8.40 6.14
N GLU A 295 -15.10 -7.86 6.50
CA GLU A 295 -15.64 -7.99 7.87
C GLU A 295 -15.81 -9.46 8.32
N ALA A 296 -15.94 -10.39 7.37
CA ALA A 296 -16.11 -11.82 7.62
C ALA A 296 -14.79 -12.62 7.55
N GLY A 297 -13.65 -11.96 7.35
CA GLY A 297 -12.33 -12.60 7.25
C GLY A 297 -12.03 -13.21 5.88
N ASN A 298 -12.74 -12.81 4.82
CA ASN A 298 -12.47 -13.31 3.47
C ASN A 298 -11.45 -12.43 2.75
N LEU A 299 -10.57 -13.07 1.99
CA LEU A 299 -9.65 -12.39 1.08
C LEU A 299 -10.36 -12.03 -0.24
N PRO A 300 -10.05 -10.86 -0.85
CA PRO A 300 -10.48 -10.55 -2.20
C PRO A 300 -9.88 -11.56 -3.20
N SER A 301 -10.66 -11.90 -4.23
CA SER A 301 -10.31 -12.98 -5.18
C SER A 301 -9.98 -12.47 -6.60
N ASP A 302 -10.10 -11.18 -6.81
CA ASP A 302 -10.10 -10.51 -8.11
C ASP A 302 -9.19 -9.28 -8.15
N LEU A 303 -8.22 -9.18 -7.23
CA LEU A 303 -7.21 -8.12 -7.25
C LEU A 303 -6.34 -8.22 -8.53
N ASP A 304 -6.06 -7.07 -9.10
CA ASP A 304 -5.11 -6.90 -10.21
C ASP A 304 -3.64 -6.96 -9.73
N GLU A 305 -2.70 -6.70 -10.63
CA GLU A 305 -1.27 -6.74 -10.31
C GLU A 305 -0.83 -5.67 -9.30
N LEU A 306 -1.61 -4.61 -9.12
CA LEU A 306 -1.36 -3.52 -8.17
C LEU A 306 -1.93 -3.82 -6.78
N ARG A 307 -2.65 -4.94 -6.65
CA ARG A 307 -3.49 -5.30 -5.50
C ARG A 307 -4.76 -4.47 -5.38
N GLY A 308 -5.29 -3.95 -6.49
CA GLY A 308 -6.55 -3.22 -6.51
C GLY A 308 -7.62 -3.86 -7.37
N HIS A 309 -8.84 -3.37 -7.26
CA HIS A 309 -9.96 -3.70 -8.13
C HIS A 309 -10.96 -2.53 -8.19
N THR A 310 -12.03 -2.67 -8.97
CA THR A 310 -13.05 -1.62 -9.13
C THR A 310 -14.43 -2.13 -8.75
N ASP A 311 -15.19 -1.35 -8.00
CA ASP A 311 -16.63 -1.55 -7.78
C ASP A 311 -17.44 -0.24 -7.97
N ASP A 312 -18.77 -0.37 -7.96
CA ASP A 312 -19.73 0.75 -8.20
C ASP A 312 -19.85 1.75 -7.02
N THR A 313 -19.20 1.49 -5.88
CA THR A 313 -19.29 2.26 -4.62
C THR A 313 -18.00 3.00 -4.29
N ARG A 314 -16.86 2.40 -4.62
CA ARG A 314 -15.51 2.84 -4.26
C ARG A 314 -14.72 3.29 -5.48
N GLY A 315 -15.16 2.92 -6.67
CA GLY A 315 -14.31 3.00 -7.85
C GLY A 315 -13.13 2.06 -7.73
N TYR A 316 -12.03 2.42 -8.40
CA TYR A 316 -10.76 1.72 -8.21
C TYR A 316 -10.21 1.97 -6.81
N HIS A 317 -9.81 0.91 -6.11
CA HIS A 317 -9.22 0.97 -4.79
C HIS A 317 -8.30 -0.24 -4.52
N TYR A 318 -7.40 -0.09 -3.54
CA TYR A 318 -6.40 -1.10 -3.20
C TYR A 318 -6.73 -1.86 -1.93
N HIS A 319 -6.18 -3.08 -1.83
CA HIS A 319 -6.10 -3.85 -0.60
C HIS A 319 -4.64 -4.10 -0.23
N VAL A 320 -4.31 -3.89 1.04
CA VAL A 320 -2.96 -4.17 1.57
C VAL A 320 -2.57 -5.64 1.40
N ASP A 321 -1.26 -5.92 1.43
CA ASP A 321 -0.72 -7.28 1.41
C ASP A 321 -0.85 -7.98 2.76
N GLU A 322 -0.62 -9.29 2.76
CA GLU A 322 -0.39 -10.01 4.00
C GLU A 322 0.83 -9.39 4.70
N ALA A 323 0.71 -9.12 6.00
CA ALA A 323 1.74 -8.43 6.77
C ALA A 323 3.15 -9.04 6.58
N GLY A 324 3.24 -10.37 6.58
CA GLY A 324 4.51 -11.11 6.41
C GLY A 324 5.19 -10.91 5.05
N ASN A 325 4.48 -10.38 4.04
CA ASN A 325 5.03 -10.09 2.72
C ASN A 325 5.83 -8.78 2.68
N ASN A 326 5.87 -8.01 3.79
CA ASN A 326 6.63 -6.76 3.90
C ASN A 326 6.24 -5.79 2.75
N ASN A 327 4.94 -5.64 2.51
CA ASN A 327 4.39 -4.90 1.38
C ASN A 327 2.98 -4.38 1.70
N PHE A 328 2.57 -3.33 1.00
CA PHE A 328 1.18 -2.83 1.02
C PHE A 328 0.52 -3.03 -0.35
N ILE A 329 1.05 -2.35 -1.37
CA ILE A 329 0.52 -2.32 -2.75
C ILE A 329 1.70 -2.30 -3.72
N ASN A 330 1.48 -2.78 -4.95
CA ASN A 330 2.57 -2.99 -5.91
C ASN A 330 2.79 -1.83 -6.88
N GLY A 331 1.93 -0.81 -6.86
CA GLY A 331 2.05 0.36 -7.72
C GLY A 331 0.90 1.34 -7.54
N LEU A 332 0.85 2.32 -8.43
CA LEU A 332 -0.20 3.34 -8.51
C LEU A 332 -0.93 3.23 -9.84
N LYS A 333 -2.26 3.24 -9.78
CA LYS A 333 -3.19 3.21 -10.92
C LYS A 333 -3.55 4.62 -11.36
N GLY A 334 -3.48 5.59 -10.46
CA GLY A 334 -3.73 7.00 -10.76
C GLY A 334 -2.46 7.83 -10.88
N ALA A 335 -2.61 9.05 -11.40
CA ALA A 335 -1.55 10.06 -11.36
C ALA A 335 -1.36 10.56 -9.93
N TYR A 336 -0.10 10.72 -9.52
CA TYR A 336 0.29 11.16 -8.19
C TYR A 336 0.93 12.54 -8.25
N ALA A 337 0.92 13.26 -7.12
CA ALA A 337 1.55 14.57 -7.04
C ALA A 337 3.07 14.47 -7.22
N VAL A 338 3.64 15.30 -8.10
CA VAL A 338 5.09 15.44 -8.26
C VAL A 338 5.57 16.70 -7.55
N SER A 339 6.73 16.62 -6.89
CA SER A 339 7.38 17.79 -6.30
C SER A 339 7.89 18.72 -7.40
N GLU A 340 7.56 20.02 -7.33
CA GLU A 340 8.13 21.06 -8.20
C GLU A 340 9.61 21.35 -7.90
#